data_AF-A0A383DP49-F1
#
_entry.id   AF-A0A383DP49-F1
#
_cell.length_a   1.000
_cell.length_b   1.000
_cell.length_c   1.000
_cell.angle_alpha   90.00
_cell.angle_beta   90.00
_cell.angle_gamma   90.00
#
_symmetry.space_group_name_H-M   'P 1'
#
loop_
_entity.id
_entity.type
_entity.pdbx_description
1 polymer ?
#
loop_
_entity_poly.entity_id
_entity_poly.type
_entity_poly.pdbx_seq_one_letter_code
_entity_poly.pdbx_strand_id
1 'polypeptide(L)'
;MQKIIFSLILVIIVSVIGCSGEKNTSKTSDSKESLDSKDIMASLPEGPLALPEGSDPEANTHNAEGILHYKEGHFDIALEHFREAEKIKSEIGEIHFNVALALDKLGGHRDAAEHFKIAQDNANGNSLILESKILLAHIQ
;
A
#
# COMPACT_ATOMS: atom_id res chain seq x y z
N MET A 1 49.27 27.78 29.24
CA MET A 1 50.16 28.49 28.28
C MET A 1 50.21 27.70 26.98
N GLN A 2 50.44 28.42 25.86
CA GLN A 2 50.42 28.04 24.43
C GLN A 2 49.00 27.82 23.85
N LYS A 3 48.34 28.83 23.24
CA LYS A 3 48.61 29.55 21.97
C LYS A 3 48.61 28.59 20.76
N ILE A 4 47.48 28.48 20.08
CA ILE A 4 47.20 29.10 18.76
C ILE A 4 48.13 28.57 17.67
N ILE A 5 47.61 27.62 16.89
CA ILE A 5 47.83 27.58 15.43
C ILE A 5 46.43 27.55 14.80
N PHE A 6 45.85 28.73 14.73
CA PHE A 6 44.92 29.12 13.67
C PHE A 6 45.70 29.11 12.36
N SER A 7 45.25 28.36 11.36
CA SER A 7 45.11 28.85 9.98
C SER A 7 44.91 27.71 9.00
N LEU A 8 43.89 27.89 8.16
CA LEU A 8 43.71 27.29 6.83
C LEU A 8 43.40 25.78 6.90
N ILE A 9 42.17 25.32 6.72
CA ILE A 9 41.37 25.54 5.51
C ILE A 9 39.89 25.67 5.89
N LEU A 10 39.39 26.89 5.71
CA LEU A 10 38.03 27.23 5.35
C LEU A 10 37.70 26.55 4.02
N VAL A 11 36.58 25.83 3.91
CA VAL A 11 35.64 25.76 2.75
C VAL A 11 34.56 24.73 3.14
N ILE A 12 33.51 25.19 3.82
CA ILE A 12 32.17 25.49 3.28
C ILE A 12 31.23 24.27 3.32
N ILE A 13 30.33 24.35 4.30
CA ILE A 13 29.02 23.72 4.34
C ILE A 13 28.18 24.29 3.19
N VAL A 14 27.62 23.45 2.32
CA VAL A 14 26.34 23.74 1.65
C VAL A 14 25.52 22.45 1.60
N SER A 15 24.48 22.45 2.42
CA SER A 15 23.30 21.59 2.30
C SER A 15 22.56 21.85 0.98
N VAL A 16 21.59 20.99 0.68
CA VAL A 16 20.35 21.29 -0.08
C VAL A 16 20.31 20.87 -1.56
N ILE A 17 19.51 19.81 -1.80
CA ILE A 17 18.39 19.69 -2.76
C ILE A 17 18.62 20.23 -4.18
N GLY A 18 18.40 19.38 -5.19
CA GLY A 18 18.11 19.86 -6.54
C GLY A 18 17.98 18.79 -7.62
N CYS A 19 16.74 18.48 -8.00
CA CYS A 19 16.34 17.62 -9.11
C CYS A 19 16.84 18.09 -10.49
N SER A 20 17.06 17.14 -11.41
CA SER A 20 16.70 17.21 -12.84
C SER A 20 17.04 15.83 -13.46
N GLY A 21 16.19 15.06 -14.13
CA GLY A 21 15.09 15.45 -14.98
C GLY A 21 15.40 15.08 -16.43
N GLU A 22 15.66 13.80 -16.75
CA GLU A 22 15.71 13.35 -18.15
C GLU A 22 14.32 12.91 -18.60
N LYS A 23 13.63 13.84 -19.27
CA LYS A 23 12.46 13.55 -20.09
C LYS A 23 12.96 13.09 -21.47
N ASN A 24 12.97 11.79 -21.72
CA ASN A 24 12.97 11.28 -23.08
C ASN A 24 11.52 11.17 -23.55
N THR A 25 11.12 12.13 -24.39
CA THR A 25 9.90 12.09 -25.15
C THR A 25 10.09 11.14 -26.33
N SER A 26 9.35 10.03 -26.33
CA SER A 26 9.00 9.34 -27.57
C SER A 26 7.52 8.97 -27.56
N LYS A 27 6.79 9.79 -28.31
CA LYS A 27 5.53 9.57 -29.02
C LYS A 27 5.01 8.12 -29.11
N THR A 28 3.74 7.98 -28.72
CA THR A 28 2.64 7.27 -29.38
C THR A 28 2.88 5.87 -29.97
N SER A 29 2.16 4.90 -29.44
CA SER A 29 1.40 3.97 -30.27
C SER A 29 0.14 3.53 -29.54
N ASP A 30 -1.00 3.93 -30.09
CA ASP A 30 -2.27 3.24 -29.88
C ASP A 30 -2.07 1.74 -30.11
N SER A 31 -2.53 0.93 -29.18
CA SER A 31 -2.80 -0.49 -29.41
C SER A 31 -4.04 -0.83 -28.60
N LYS A 32 -5.17 -0.66 -29.26
CA LYS A 32 -6.44 -1.27 -28.91
C LYS A 32 -6.23 -2.78 -29.01
N GLU A 33 -5.70 -3.38 -27.95
CA GLU A 33 -5.56 -4.83 -27.84
C GLU A 33 -6.85 -5.39 -27.22
N SER A 34 -7.53 -6.22 -28.00
CA SER A 34 -8.77 -6.88 -27.63
C SER A 34 -8.56 -7.75 -26.39
N LEU A 35 -9.31 -7.43 -25.33
CA LEU A 35 -9.44 -8.22 -24.12
C LEU A 35 -9.93 -9.63 -24.44
N ASP A 36 -9.02 -10.59 -24.51
CA ASP A 36 -9.35 -11.99 -24.30
C ASP A 36 -9.19 -12.26 -22.80
N SER A 37 -10.30 -12.56 -22.12
CA SER A 37 -10.43 -12.58 -20.64
C SER A 37 -9.64 -13.71 -19.95
N LYS A 38 -8.74 -14.37 -20.66
CA LYS A 38 -8.06 -15.59 -20.21
C LYS A 38 -6.62 -15.37 -19.76
N ASP A 39 -5.99 -14.26 -20.18
CA ASP A 39 -4.57 -14.01 -19.95
C ASP A 39 -4.28 -13.06 -18.76
N ILE A 40 -5.30 -12.54 -18.07
CA ILE A 40 -5.17 -11.78 -16.81
C ILE A 40 -5.02 -12.75 -15.60
N MET A 41 -4.26 -13.83 -15.77
CA MET A 41 -3.76 -14.64 -14.64
C MET A 41 -2.29 -14.31 -14.34
N ALA A 42 -1.79 -13.20 -14.90
CA ALA A 42 -0.53 -12.58 -14.51
C ALA A 42 -0.69 -12.00 -13.10
N SER A 43 -0.51 -12.87 -12.09
CA SER A 43 -0.33 -12.59 -10.66
C SER A 43 -1.01 -11.31 -10.17
N LEU A 44 -2.29 -11.41 -9.80
CA LEU A 44 -2.93 -10.36 -9.01
C LEU A 44 -2.03 -10.00 -7.82
N PRO A 45 -1.85 -8.72 -7.49
CA PRO A 45 -1.05 -8.34 -6.33
C PRO A 45 -1.69 -8.92 -5.07
N GLU A 46 -1.05 -9.93 -4.47
CA GLU A 46 -1.46 -10.54 -3.18
C GLU A 46 -1.01 -9.66 -1.99
N GLY A 47 -1.18 -8.35 -2.11
CA GLY A 47 -0.74 -7.37 -1.13
C GLY A 47 -1.81 -6.33 -0.84
N PRO A 48 -1.56 -5.42 0.11
CA PRO A 48 -2.52 -4.41 0.51
C PRO A 48 -2.96 -3.51 -0.65
N LEU A 49 -4.24 -3.15 -0.64
CA LEU A 49 -4.90 -2.35 -1.66
C LEU A 49 -5.00 -0.88 -1.26
N ALA A 50 -4.85 0.02 -2.22
CA ALA A 50 -5.20 1.42 -2.03
C ALA A 50 -6.72 1.58 -1.95
N LEU A 51 -7.19 2.63 -1.29
CA LEU A 51 -8.62 2.91 -1.22
C LEU A 51 -9.13 3.49 -2.56
N PRO A 52 -10.44 3.34 -2.86
CA PRO A 52 -11.04 3.95 -4.04
C PRO A 52 -10.81 5.47 -4.09
N GLU A 53 -10.75 6.03 -5.30
CA GLU A 53 -10.65 7.47 -5.49
C GLU A 53 -11.83 8.21 -4.84
N GLY A 54 -11.56 9.35 -4.21
CA GLY A 54 -12.58 10.11 -3.48
C GLY A 54 -12.92 9.58 -2.08
N SER A 55 -12.22 8.54 -1.61
CA SER A 55 -12.27 8.11 -0.20
C SER A 55 -11.85 9.24 0.76
N ASP A 56 -12.24 9.09 2.02
CA ASP A 56 -11.89 10.05 3.07
C ASP A 56 -10.36 10.25 3.15
N PRO A 57 -9.85 11.50 3.13
CA PRO A 57 -8.41 11.76 3.11
C PRO A 57 -7.66 11.23 4.33
N GLU A 58 -8.28 11.23 5.51
CA GLU A 58 -7.66 10.73 6.75
C GLU A 58 -7.60 9.21 6.73
N ALA A 59 -8.69 8.55 6.31
CA ALA A 59 -8.69 7.10 6.10
C ALA A 59 -7.65 6.67 5.05
N ASN A 60 -7.53 7.42 3.95
CA ASN A 60 -6.55 7.13 2.90
C ASN A 60 -5.11 7.31 3.40
N THR A 61 -4.86 8.31 4.25
CA THR A 61 -3.55 8.54 4.86
C THR A 61 -3.16 7.37 5.74
N HIS A 62 -4.04 6.96 6.65
CA HIS A 62 -3.80 5.78 7.48
C HIS A 62 -3.63 4.51 6.65
N ASN A 63 -4.46 4.29 5.63
CA ASN A 63 -4.30 3.15 4.74
C ASN A 63 -2.94 3.16 4.02
N ALA A 64 -2.49 4.31 3.51
CA ALA A 64 -1.20 4.42 2.83
C ALA A 64 0.00 4.13 3.76
N GLU A 65 -0.04 4.62 5.00
CA GLU A 65 0.97 4.29 6.04
C GLU A 65 0.95 2.80 6.36
N GLY A 66 -0.23 2.19 6.49
CA GLY A 66 -0.37 0.75 6.70
C GLY A 66 0.23 -0.07 5.55
N ILE A 67 0.01 0.36 4.30
CA ILE A 67 0.63 -0.27 3.11
C ILE A 67 2.16 -0.18 3.19
N LEU A 68 2.72 0.96 3.60
CA LEU A 68 4.15 1.15 3.74
C LEU A 68 4.73 0.17 4.78
N HIS A 69 4.16 0.16 5.99
CA HIS A 69 4.61 -0.73 7.06
C HIS A 69 4.45 -2.22 6.71
N TYR A 70 3.36 -2.60 6.02
CA TYR A 70 3.17 -3.98 5.57
C TYR A 70 4.28 -4.42 4.60
N LYS A 71 4.68 -3.55 3.66
CA LYS A 71 5.77 -3.83 2.71
C LYS A 71 7.12 -4.00 3.41
N GLU A 72 7.33 -3.35 4.54
CA GLU A 72 8.51 -3.50 5.37
C GLU A 72 8.47 -4.72 6.30
N GLY A 73 7.33 -5.42 6.37
CA GLY A 73 7.12 -6.56 7.26
C GLY A 73 6.71 -6.18 8.69
N HIS A 74 6.44 -4.91 8.95
CA HIS A 74 5.95 -4.39 10.22
C HIS A 74 4.42 -4.59 10.33
N PHE A 75 3.99 -5.85 10.37
CA PHE A 75 2.57 -6.21 10.23
C PHE A 75 1.69 -5.75 11.40
N ASP A 76 2.26 -5.65 12.60
CA ASP A 76 1.62 -5.09 13.78
C ASP A 76 1.30 -3.59 13.60
N ILE A 77 2.28 -2.81 13.15
CA ILE A 77 2.10 -1.37 12.87
C ILE A 77 1.15 -1.17 11.67
N ALA A 78 1.27 -2.01 10.65
CA ALA A 78 0.34 -1.99 9.52
C ALA A 78 -1.10 -2.22 9.98
N LEU A 79 -1.33 -3.19 10.86
CA LEU A 79 -2.65 -3.48 11.42
C LEU A 79 -3.22 -2.28 12.19
N GLU A 80 -2.41 -1.60 13.01
CA GLU A 80 -2.84 -0.39 13.73
C GLU A 80 -3.36 0.68 12.76
N HIS A 81 -2.59 0.97 11.71
CA HIS A 81 -2.98 1.94 10.70
C HIS A 81 -4.22 1.52 9.90
N PHE A 82 -4.32 0.25 9.50
CA PHE A 82 -5.54 -0.23 8.83
C PHE A 82 -6.77 -0.17 9.73
N ARG A 83 -6.62 -0.38 11.04
CA ARG A 83 -7.71 -0.22 12.03
C ARG A 83 -8.11 1.25 12.21
N GLU A 84 -7.17 2.19 12.18
CA GLU A 84 -7.53 3.62 12.18
C GLU A 84 -8.31 3.99 10.90
N ALA A 85 -7.91 3.49 9.74
CA ALA A 85 -8.68 3.68 8.50
C ALA A 85 -10.11 3.08 8.63
N GLU A 86 -10.25 1.89 9.21
CA GLU A 86 -11.53 1.22 9.46
C GLU A 86 -12.45 2.02 10.39
N LYS A 87 -11.89 2.62 11.46
CA LYS A 87 -12.66 3.47 12.38
C LYS A 87 -13.25 4.70 11.67
N ILE A 88 -12.55 5.22 10.67
CA ILE A 88 -12.99 6.39 9.89
C ILE A 88 -14.00 5.97 8.80
N LYS A 89 -13.71 4.87 8.10
CA LYS A 89 -14.54 4.29 7.03
C LYS A 89 -14.59 2.77 7.15
N SER A 90 -15.71 2.25 7.65
CA SER A 90 -15.91 0.81 7.86
C SER A 90 -16.63 0.11 6.70
N GLU A 91 -17.10 0.87 5.73
CA GLU A 91 -17.87 0.39 4.57
C GLU A 91 -17.00 0.03 3.35
N ILE A 92 -15.68 0.28 3.43
CA ILE A 92 -14.76 0.09 2.29
C ILE A 92 -14.13 -1.32 2.37
N GLY A 93 -14.42 -2.16 1.37
CA GLY A 93 -13.93 -3.54 1.32
C GLY A 93 -12.41 -3.66 1.34
N GLU A 94 -11.69 -2.74 0.70
CA GLU A 94 -10.22 -2.70 0.66
C GLU A 94 -9.61 -2.53 2.06
N ILE A 95 -10.26 -1.79 2.96
CA ILE A 95 -9.78 -1.63 4.34
C ILE A 95 -9.86 -2.96 5.08
N HIS A 96 -11.00 -3.65 4.99
CA HIS A 96 -11.16 -4.96 5.61
C HIS A 96 -10.20 -5.99 5.01
N PHE A 97 -9.96 -5.94 3.70
CA PHE A 97 -8.97 -6.79 3.04
C PHE A 97 -7.57 -6.56 3.62
N ASN A 98 -7.17 -5.30 3.81
CA ASN A 98 -5.86 -4.94 4.35
C ASN A 98 -5.70 -5.33 5.83
N VAL A 99 -6.75 -5.15 6.65
CA VAL A 99 -6.78 -5.65 8.04
C VAL A 99 -6.60 -7.17 8.05
N ALA A 100 -7.32 -7.89 7.19
CA ALA A 100 -7.23 -9.35 7.11
C ALA A 100 -5.83 -9.83 6.70
N LEU A 101 -5.20 -9.18 5.71
CA LEU A 101 -3.82 -9.48 5.32
C LEU A 101 -2.84 -9.31 6.49
N ALA A 102 -2.94 -8.21 7.24
CA ALA A 102 -2.06 -7.97 8.38
C ALA A 102 -2.30 -9.00 9.50
N LEU A 103 -3.55 -9.33 9.79
CA LEU A 103 -3.91 -10.37 10.76
C LEU A 103 -3.38 -11.76 10.34
N ASP A 104 -3.49 -12.13 9.07
CA ASP A 104 -2.97 -13.40 8.55
C ASP A 104 -1.45 -13.49 8.77
N LYS A 105 -0.71 -12.42 8.45
CA LYS A 105 0.74 -12.35 8.68
C LYS A 105 1.14 -12.45 10.15
N LEU A 106 0.27 -12.00 11.05
CA LEU A 106 0.45 -12.11 12.50
C LEU A 106 -0.05 -13.45 13.07
N GLY A 107 -0.59 -14.35 12.23
CA GLY A 107 -1.13 -15.65 12.64
C GLY A 107 -2.56 -15.61 13.21
N GLY A 108 -3.23 -14.45 13.14
CA GLY A 108 -4.60 -14.22 13.57
C GLY A 108 -5.64 -14.74 12.56
N HIS A 109 -5.49 -15.96 12.05
CA HIS A 109 -6.25 -16.47 10.89
C HIS A 109 -7.78 -16.45 11.07
N ARG A 110 -8.27 -16.66 12.31
CA ARG A 110 -9.71 -16.61 12.59
C ARG A 110 -10.27 -15.20 12.36
N ASP A 111 -9.62 -14.21 12.94
CA ASP A 111 -10.04 -12.81 12.83
C ASP A 111 -9.77 -12.30 11.39
N ALA A 112 -8.72 -12.79 10.72
CA ALA A 112 -8.48 -12.55 9.30
C ALA A 112 -9.65 -13.05 8.44
N ALA A 113 -10.15 -14.26 8.69
CA ALA A 113 -11.30 -14.82 7.95
C ALA A 113 -12.57 -13.97 8.12
N GLU A 114 -12.82 -13.44 9.32
CA GLU A 114 -13.94 -12.53 9.57
C GLU A 114 -13.82 -11.27 8.71
N HIS A 115 -12.65 -10.64 8.69
CA HIS A 115 -12.40 -9.45 7.87
C HIS A 115 -12.42 -9.74 6.37
N PHE A 116 -11.87 -10.87 5.93
CA PHE A 116 -11.92 -11.30 4.53
C PHE A 116 -13.36 -11.48 4.04
N LYS A 117 -14.25 -12.01 4.88
CA LYS A 117 -15.67 -12.11 4.56
C LYS A 117 -16.30 -10.72 4.38
N ILE A 118 -16.03 -9.79 5.30
CA ILE A 118 -16.54 -8.40 5.19
C ILE A 118 -15.98 -7.72 3.92
N ALA A 119 -14.70 -7.95 3.61
CA ALA A 119 -14.08 -7.44 2.39
C ALA A 119 -14.79 -7.96 1.13
N GLN A 120 -15.10 -9.26 1.07
CA GLN A 120 -15.84 -9.86 -0.04
C GLN A 120 -17.26 -9.27 -0.15
N ASP A 121 -17.98 -9.15 0.96
CA ASP A 121 -19.34 -8.60 1.00
C ASP A 121 -19.38 -7.13 0.55
N ASN A 122 -18.30 -6.37 0.80
CA ASN A 122 -18.16 -4.94 0.45
C ASN A 122 -17.19 -4.70 -0.71
N ALA A 123 -16.93 -5.72 -1.54
CA ALA A 123 -15.95 -5.60 -2.63
C ALA A 123 -16.39 -4.63 -3.73
N ASN A 124 -17.70 -4.34 -3.85
CA ASN A 124 -18.25 -3.43 -4.86
C ASN A 124 -17.78 -3.72 -6.30
N GLY A 125 -17.60 -5.00 -6.63
CA GLY A 125 -17.10 -5.45 -7.93
C GLY A 125 -15.59 -5.38 -8.12
N ASN A 126 -14.83 -5.04 -7.07
CA ASN A 126 -13.38 -5.07 -7.09
C ASN A 126 -12.89 -6.53 -7.22
N SER A 127 -12.45 -6.90 -8.43
CA SER A 127 -11.95 -8.24 -8.73
C SER A 127 -10.68 -8.61 -7.96
N LEU A 128 -9.88 -7.63 -7.54
CA LEU A 128 -8.69 -7.89 -6.70
C LEU A 128 -9.07 -8.53 -5.37
N ILE A 129 -10.23 -8.19 -4.81
CA ILE A 129 -10.76 -8.79 -3.59
C ILE A 129 -11.45 -10.11 -3.92
N LEU A 130 -12.37 -10.11 -4.90
CA LEU A 130 -13.22 -11.27 -5.20
C LEU A 130 -12.43 -12.49 -5.70
N GLU A 131 -11.31 -12.26 -6.37
CA GLU A 131 -10.44 -13.31 -6.94
C GLU A 131 -9.16 -13.53 -6.11
N SER A 132 -9.02 -12.86 -4.96
CA SER A 132 -7.85 -13.02 -4.10
C SER A 132 -7.77 -14.46 -3.56
N LYS A 133 -6.64 -15.12 -3.82
CA LYS A 133 -6.44 -16.51 -3.40
C LYS A 133 -6.35 -16.64 -1.89
N ILE A 134 -5.68 -15.69 -1.22
CA ILE A 134 -5.55 -15.69 0.24
C ILE A 134 -6.89 -15.49 0.94
N LEU A 135 -7.74 -14.58 0.41
CA LEU A 135 -9.10 -14.40 0.90
C LEU A 135 -9.90 -15.67 0.72
N LEU A 136 -9.92 -16.24 -0.49
CA LEU A 136 -10.67 -17.45 -0.81
C LEU A 136 -10.24 -18.64 0.04
N ALA A 137 -8.95 -18.76 0.37
CA ALA A 137 -8.43 -19.81 1.24
C ALA A 137 -8.93 -19.71 2.69
N HIS A 138 -9.30 -18.52 3.18
CA HIS A 138 -9.79 -18.32 4.54
C HIS A 138 -11.30 -18.53 4.69
N ILE A 139 -12.08 -18.41 3.61
CA ILE A 139 -13.54 -18.41 3.66
C ILE A 139 -14.20 -19.68 3.09
N GLN A 140 -13.40 -20.59 2.51
CA GLN A 140 -13.86 -21.86 1.93
C GLN A 140 -14.07 -22.97 2.96
#